data_AF-A0A7V9PC80-F1
#
_entry.id   AF-A0A7V9PC80-F1
#
_cell.length_a   1.000
_cell.length_b   1.000
_cell.length_c   1.000
_cell.angle_alpha   90.00
_cell.angle_beta   90.00
_cell.angle_gamma   90.00
#
_symmetry.space_group_name_H-M   'P 1'
#
loop_
_entity.id
_entity.type
_entity.pdbx_description
1 polymer ?
#
loop_
_entity_poly.entity_id
_entity_poly.type
_entity_poly.pdbx_seq_one_letter_code
_entity_poly.pdbx_strand_id
1 'polypeptide(L)' 'MATIEDYAPTGSPISSVERVSRRARAGRICKEQECATKLSVYNDGSFCSIHAPMVVPRTRGKKLAP' A
#
# COMPACT_ATOMS: atom_id res chain seq x y z
N MET A 1 48.16 2.14 -14.31
CA MET A 1 47.55 1.05 -13.53
C MET A 1 46.82 1.70 -12.38
N ALA A 2 45.49 1.78 -12.41
CA ALA A 2 44.73 2.39 -11.32
C ALA A 2 44.69 1.40 -10.15
N THR A 3 45.24 1.80 -9.00
CA THR A 3 45.20 1.03 -7.75
C THR A 3 43.78 1.04 -7.16
N ILE A 4 43.45 -0.01 -6.43
CA ILE A 4 42.11 -0.31 -5.90
C ILE A 4 41.70 0.68 -4.77
N GLU A 5 42.60 1.60 -4.40
CA GLU A 5 42.48 2.48 -3.22
C GLU A 5 41.63 3.75 -3.44
N ASP A 6 41.18 4.06 -4.66
CA ASP A 6 40.48 5.31 -4.97
C ASP A 6 38.95 5.16 -5.16
N TYR A 7 38.40 3.96 -5.02
CA TYR A 7 36.94 3.76 -5.14
C TYR A 7 36.27 3.90 -3.77
N ALA A 8 36.13 5.13 -3.29
CA ALA A 8 35.24 5.44 -2.17
C ALA A 8 33.79 5.43 -2.68
N PRO A 9 32.94 4.44 -2.34
CA PRO A 9 31.54 4.52 -2.68
C PRO A 9 30.92 5.69 -1.91
N THR A 10 30.60 6.78 -2.62
CA THR A 10 29.78 7.87 -2.08
C THR A 10 28.38 7.31 -1.82
N GLY A 11 28.19 6.75 -0.63
CA GLY A 11 26.89 6.28 -0.16
C GLY A 11 25.95 7.48 -0.09
N SER A 12 24.90 7.48 -0.91
CA SER A 12 23.82 8.44 -0.72
C SER A 12 23.17 8.17 0.64
N PRO A 13 22.83 9.21 1.42
CA PRO A 13 22.14 8.99 2.69
C PRO A 13 20.86 8.22 2.40
N ILE A 14 20.61 7.18 3.19
CA ILE A 14 19.36 6.44 3.18
C ILE A 14 18.30 7.45 3.66
N SER A 15 17.74 8.22 2.74
CA SER A 15 16.61 9.05 3.05
C SER A 15 15.45 8.09 3.28
N SER A 16 15.22 7.74 4.54
CA SER A 16 13.92 7.26 4.98
C SER A 16 12.98 8.45 4.80
N VAL A 17 12.59 8.75 3.55
CA VAL A 17 11.34 9.43 3.31
C VAL A 17 10.32 8.40 3.72
N GLU A 18 10.06 8.37 5.02
CA GLU A 18 9.14 7.48 5.67
C GLU A 18 7.78 7.84 5.08
N ARG A 19 7.40 7.14 4.01
CA ARG A 19 6.19 7.44 3.27
C ARG A 19 5.07 7.28 4.27
N VAL A 20 4.54 8.41 4.75
CA VAL A 20 3.49 8.44 5.76
C VAL A 20 2.38 7.51 5.30
N SER A 21 2.01 6.55 6.15
CA SER A 21 0.95 5.61 5.82
C SER A 21 -0.29 6.39 5.41
N ARG A 22 -0.90 6.04 4.27
CA ARG A 22 -2.14 6.68 3.83
C ARG A 22 -3.21 6.47 4.90
N ARG A 23 -3.84 7.57 5.32
CA ARG A 23 -4.94 7.57 6.28
C ARG A 23 -6.18 8.15 5.62
N ALA A 24 -7.30 7.46 5.80
CA ALA A 24 -8.62 7.94 5.43
C ALA A 24 -9.23 8.79 6.56
N ARG A 25 -10.28 9.55 6.24
CA ARG A 25 -10.99 10.41 7.19
C ARG A 25 -11.52 9.59 8.38
N ALA A 26 -11.30 10.11 9.59
CA ALA A 26 -11.81 9.50 10.82
C ALA A 26 -13.34 9.62 10.93
N GLY A 27 -13.96 8.75 11.74
CA GLY A 27 -15.40 8.82 12.05
C GLY A 27 -16.32 8.33 10.91
N ARG A 28 -15.77 7.67 9.89
CA ARG A 28 -16.59 7.03 8.84
C ARG A 28 -17.30 5.80 9.40
N ILE A 29 -18.46 5.51 8.83
CA ILE A 29 -19.29 4.33 9.14
C ILE A 29 -19.37 3.46 7.88
N CYS A 30 -19.46 2.15 8.07
CA CYS A 30 -19.71 1.20 7.00
C CYS A 30 -20.93 1.60 6.15
N LYS A 31 -20.85 1.46 4.83
CA LYS A 31 -21.93 1.84 3.90
C LYS A 31 -23.04 0.77 3.76
N GLU A 32 -22.83 -0.42 4.33
CA GLU A 32 -23.85 -1.47 4.37
C GLU A 32 -25.09 -1.02 5.15
N GLN A 33 -26.27 -1.42 4.71
CA GLN A 33 -27.52 -1.07 5.40
C GLN A 33 -27.49 -1.64 6.81
N GLU A 34 -27.94 -0.84 7.78
CA GLU A 34 -28.03 -1.26 9.20
C GLU A 34 -26.67 -1.56 9.88
N CYS A 35 -25.53 -1.33 9.21
CA CYS A 35 -24.22 -1.56 9.80
C CYS A 35 -23.68 -0.29 10.48
N ALA A 36 -23.66 -0.27 11.82
CA ALA A 36 -23.15 0.85 12.61
C ALA A 36 -21.62 0.83 12.83
N THR A 37 -20.88 -0.06 12.16
CA THR A 37 -19.44 -0.25 12.38
C THR A 37 -18.63 0.98 11.97
N LYS A 38 -17.87 1.53 12.93
CA LYS A 38 -16.92 2.64 12.68
C LYS A 38 -15.68 2.13 11.95
N LEU A 39 -15.33 2.79 10.85
CA LEU A 39 -14.16 2.44 10.04
C LEU A 39 -12.90 3.08 10.62
N SER A 40 -11.85 2.26 10.77
CA SER A 40 -10.51 2.73 11.15
C SER A 40 -9.94 3.69 10.11
N VAL A 41 -9.04 4.59 10.55
CA VAL A 41 -8.32 5.51 9.65
C VAL A 41 -7.44 4.79 8.62
N TYR A 42 -7.11 3.53 8.86
CA TYR A 42 -6.30 2.71 7.95
C TYR A 42 -7.13 1.92 6.94
N ASN A 43 -8.46 1.87 7.09
CA ASN A 43 -9.33 1.24 6.10
C ASN A 43 -9.66 2.27 5.02
N ASP A 44 -9.06 2.19 3.84
CA ASP A 44 -9.38 3.11 2.74
C ASP A 44 -10.72 2.79 2.04
N GLY A 45 -11.32 1.63 2.31
CA GLY A 45 -12.61 1.20 1.79
C GLY A 45 -13.82 1.92 2.39
N SER A 46 -14.98 1.73 1.75
CA SER A 46 -16.29 2.22 2.21
C SER A 46 -17.06 1.23 3.10
N PHE A 47 -16.54 0.01 3.25
CA PHE A 47 -17.18 -1.09 3.97
C PHE A 47 -16.26 -1.60 5.08
N CYS A 48 -16.83 -2.22 6.11
CA CYS A 48 -16.05 -2.90 7.15
C CYS A 48 -15.47 -4.21 6.59
N SER A 49 -14.56 -4.84 7.34
CA SER A 49 -13.90 -6.08 6.91
C SER A 49 -14.85 -7.24 6.63
N ILE A 50 -16.06 -7.21 7.18
CA ILE A 50 -17.11 -8.24 6.97
C ILE A 50 -17.89 -7.99 5.67
N HIS A 51 -18.16 -6.71 5.36
CA HIS A 51 -18.92 -6.29 4.16
C HIS A 51 -18.01 -5.87 3.00
N ALA A 52 -16.70 -6.02 3.15
CA ALA A 52 -15.76 -5.71 2.08
C ALA A 52 -16.05 -6.65 0.89
N PRO A 53 -16.26 -6.11 -0.31
CA PRO A 53 -16.52 -6.94 -1.48
C PRO A 53 -15.33 -7.85 -1.76
N MET A 54 -15.60 -9.10 -2.14
CA MET A 54 -14.56 -10.01 -2.58
C MET A 54 -14.04 -9.55 -3.95
N VAL A 55 -12.92 -8.82 -3.95
CA VAL A 55 -12.25 -8.38 -5.18
C VAL A 55 -11.21 -9.41 -5.56
N VAL A 56 -11.43 -10.10 -6.69
CA VAL A 56 -10.38 -10.92 -7.31
C VAL A 56 -9.24 -10.01 -7.78
N PRO A 57 -8.00 -10.23 -7.30
CA PRO A 57 -6.87 -9.43 -7.73
C PRO A 57 -6.68 -9.62 -9.24
N ARG A 58 -6.49 -8.51 -9.96
CA ARG A 58 -6.15 -8.55 -11.39
C ARG A 58 -4.73 -9.09 -11.53
N THR A 59 -4.59 -10.39 -11.73
CA THR A 59 -3.31 -11.02 -12.03
C THR A 59 -2.89 -10.60 -13.43
N ARG A 60 -1.72 -9.95 -13.54
CA ARG A 60 -1.13 -9.60 -14.84
C ARG A 60 -0.52 -10.86 -15.44
N GLY A 61 -1.27 -11.58 -16.26
CA GLY A 61 -0.76 -12.69 -17.07
C GLY A 61 -0.77 -12.33 -18.55
N LYS A 62 0.39 -12.30 -19.22
CA LYS A 62 0.41 -12.49 -20.67
C LYS A 62 0.06 -13.96 -20.92
N LYS A 63 -1.03 -14.23 -21.64
CA LYS A 63 -1.16 -15.54 -22.30
C LYS A 63 -0.08 -15.58 -23.38
N LEU A 64 1.02 -16.28 -23.12
CA LEU A 64 1.83 -16.84 -24.20
C LEU A 64 1.06 -18.07 -24.68
N ALA A 65 0.10 -17.87 -25.58
CA ALA A 65 -0.44 -18.99 -26.34
C ALA A 65 0.60 -19.35 -27.42
N PRO A 66 0.96 -20.64 -27.59
CA PRO A 66 1.77 -21.09 -28.73
C PRO A 66 1.01 -20.93 -30.06
#